data_AF-A0A932PI38-F1
#
_entry.id   AF-A0A932PI38-F1
#
_cell.length_a   1.000
_cell.length_b   1.000
_cell.length_c   1.000
_cell.angle_alpha   90.00
_cell.angle_beta   90.00
_cell.angle_gamma   90.00
#
_symmetry.space_group_name_H-M   'P 1'
#
loop_
_entity.id
_entity.type
_entity.pdbx_description
1 polymer ?
#
loop_
_entity_poly.entity_id
_entity_poly.type
_entity_poly.pdbx_seq_one_letter_code
_entity_poly.pdbx_strand_id
1 'polypeptide(L)'
;MSKETRQQIIRVFESELCYVRTNFPMGKTGLKLKNGVLTPHGEDLQHLMALWGPAAKPGDQARITMIAIKNDYIHFELNGGPVRKQKWYQRIQIQGAGGSTPVAPSDSNANARGSFVDIYFDHYVPEMTGPELKQVMRPVLDFDSKSPLEAYLDTVPPKIKDAIKNHHVLVGMNREMVMYAKGRPPKKLREHADEVDYEEWIYGEPPQDVDFVRFVGDEVARVETMKVGGQKEIRTEREVELPAAVAASGDQPVDQPVNAPTLRRPGEDMPESDPATGINKTPPVARPPSKDPGGNSGPNKLAVSSTDWHPAPFSL
;
A
#
# COMPACT_ATOMS: atom_id res chain seq x y z
N MET A 1 -9.60 33.09 -21.67
CA MET A 1 -10.32 31.80 -21.72
C MET A 1 -11.82 32.02 -21.59
N SER A 2 -12.62 31.34 -22.41
CA SER A 2 -14.07 31.35 -22.45
C SER A 2 -14.66 30.59 -21.26
N LYS A 3 -15.93 30.85 -20.96
CA LYS A 3 -16.63 30.14 -19.88
C LYS A 3 -16.79 28.64 -20.18
N GLU A 4 -17.02 28.29 -21.44
CA GLU A 4 -17.22 26.91 -21.89
C GLU A 4 -15.93 26.10 -21.76
N THR A 5 -14.82 26.61 -22.29
CA THR A 5 -13.49 25.99 -22.17
C THR A 5 -13.11 25.81 -20.70
N ARG A 6 -13.36 26.84 -19.87
CA ARG A 6 -13.11 26.77 -18.42
C ARG A 6 -13.88 25.63 -17.75
N GLN A 7 -15.16 25.45 -18.10
CA GLN A 7 -15.97 24.37 -17.54
C GLN A 7 -15.51 22.99 -18.02
N GLN A 8 -15.13 22.87 -19.30
CA GLN A 8 -14.58 21.62 -19.83
C GLN A 8 -13.27 21.23 -19.14
N ILE A 9 -12.34 22.16 -18.96
CA ILE A 9 -11.09 21.91 -18.23
C ILE A 9 -11.39 21.45 -16.80
N ILE A 10 -12.25 22.16 -16.06
CA ILE A 10 -12.59 21.76 -14.69
C ILE A 10 -13.13 20.33 -14.68
N ARG A 11 -14.05 20.00 -15.60
CA ARG A 11 -14.65 18.67 -15.67
C ARG A 11 -13.66 17.55 -16.00
N VAL A 12 -12.71 17.81 -16.88
CA VAL A 12 -11.71 16.82 -17.31
C VAL A 12 -10.75 16.47 -16.19
N PHE A 13 -10.43 17.42 -15.32
CA PHE A 13 -9.38 17.26 -14.32
C PHE A 13 -9.92 17.08 -12.89
N GLU A 14 -11.21 17.35 -12.65
CA GLU A 14 -11.82 17.16 -11.33
C GLU A 14 -11.78 15.68 -10.95
N SER A 15 -11.09 15.38 -9.85
CA SER A 15 -10.85 14.01 -9.34
C SER A 15 -10.00 13.10 -10.22
N GLU A 16 -9.32 13.65 -11.23
CA GLU A 16 -8.42 12.92 -12.13
C GLU A 16 -7.25 12.33 -11.34
N LEU A 17 -6.93 11.06 -11.63
CA LEU A 17 -5.74 10.38 -11.13
C LEU A 17 -4.56 10.65 -12.07
N CYS A 18 -3.40 10.89 -11.48
CA CYS A 18 -2.16 11.13 -12.19
C CYS A 18 -0.98 10.56 -11.42
N TYR A 19 0.17 10.45 -12.07
CA TYR A 19 1.42 10.07 -11.44
C TYR A 19 2.36 11.26 -11.38
N VAL A 20 3.02 11.39 -10.25
CA VAL A 20 3.93 12.51 -9.99
C VAL A 20 5.25 12.26 -10.73
N ARG A 21 5.81 13.30 -11.36
CA ARG A 21 7.12 13.24 -12.05
C ARG A 21 8.21 14.04 -11.35
N THR A 22 7.84 14.94 -10.44
CA THR A 22 8.76 15.78 -9.66
C THR A 22 8.37 15.74 -8.18
N ASN A 23 9.34 15.89 -7.27
CA ASN A 23 9.04 15.98 -5.84
C ASN A 23 8.14 17.18 -5.52
N PHE A 24 7.04 16.94 -4.82
CA PHE A 24 6.19 17.95 -4.23
C PHE A 24 6.53 18.10 -2.74
N PRO A 25 6.85 19.32 -2.26
CA PRO A 25 7.02 19.57 -0.83
C PRO A 25 5.66 19.68 -0.13
N MET A 26 5.63 19.32 1.15
CA MET A 26 4.53 19.71 2.03
C MET A 26 4.64 21.19 2.44
N GLY A 27 3.59 21.70 3.07
CA GLY A 27 3.54 23.05 3.60
C GLY A 27 2.95 24.04 2.61
N LYS A 28 3.16 25.34 2.86
CA LYS A 28 2.48 26.43 2.13
C LYS A 28 3.11 26.76 0.77
N THR A 29 4.26 26.17 0.46
CA THR A 29 4.99 26.41 -0.78
C THR A 29 4.82 25.20 -1.68
N GLY A 30 4.10 25.36 -2.79
CA GLY A 30 3.95 24.36 -3.83
C GLY A 30 4.96 24.55 -4.96
N LEU A 31 4.66 23.97 -6.12
CA LEU A 31 5.44 24.16 -7.34
C LEU A 31 4.83 25.24 -8.24
N LYS A 32 5.66 25.93 -9.00
CA LYS A 32 5.25 26.81 -10.09
C LYS A 32 5.90 26.31 -11.37
N LEU A 33 5.10 26.06 -12.39
CA LEU A 33 5.56 25.72 -13.73
C LEU A 33 5.36 26.92 -14.64
N LYS A 34 6.42 27.39 -15.28
CA LYS A 34 6.35 28.43 -16.31
C LYS A 34 7.28 28.06 -17.45
N ASN A 35 6.74 27.95 -18.67
CA ASN A 35 7.52 27.64 -19.88
C ASN A 35 8.41 26.39 -19.72
N GLY A 36 7.90 25.35 -19.07
CA GLY A 36 8.64 24.11 -18.82
C GLY A 36 9.60 24.15 -17.62
N VAL A 37 9.82 25.32 -17.01
CA VAL A 37 10.72 25.51 -15.87
C VAL A 37 9.94 25.44 -14.57
N LEU A 38 10.42 24.61 -13.64
CA LEU A 38 9.85 24.45 -12.30
C LEU A 38 10.55 25.31 -11.27
N THR A 39 9.78 25.92 -10.38
CA THR A 39 10.30 26.65 -9.22
C THR A 39 9.46 26.31 -7.98
N PRO A 40 10.07 26.09 -6.81
CA PRO A 40 11.51 25.94 -6.58
C PRO A 40 12.08 24.67 -7.25
N HIS A 41 13.39 24.66 -7.50
CA HIS A 41 14.13 23.53 -8.06
C HIS A 41 15.48 23.37 -7.34
N GLY A 42 16.19 22.26 -7.59
CA GLY A 42 17.53 22.05 -7.04
C GLY A 42 17.56 22.09 -5.51
N GLU A 43 18.53 22.85 -4.96
CA GLU A 43 18.77 22.97 -3.52
C GLU A 43 17.57 23.56 -2.77
N ASP A 44 16.88 24.56 -3.33
CA ASP A 44 15.72 25.18 -2.68
C ASP A 44 14.58 24.16 -2.46
N LEU A 45 14.34 23.31 -3.46
CA LEU A 45 13.34 22.25 -3.34
C LEU A 45 13.77 21.20 -2.32
N GLN A 46 15.03 20.79 -2.31
CA GLN A 46 15.57 19.86 -1.32
C GLN A 46 15.46 20.43 0.11
N HIS A 47 15.71 21.73 0.28
CA HIS A 47 15.58 22.41 1.56
C HIS A 47 14.13 22.38 2.06
N LEU A 48 13.15 22.68 1.19
CA LEU A 48 11.73 22.57 1.54
C LEU A 48 11.33 21.13 1.90
N MET A 49 11.82 20.14 1.15
CA MET A 49 11.58 18.74 1.47
C MET A 49 12.18 18.33 2.82
N ALA A 50 13.36 18.86 3.17
CA ALA A 50 13.99 18.59 4.46
C ALA A 50 13.22 19.23 5.63
N LEU A 51 12.71 20.45 5.44
CA LEU A 51 11.96 21.18 6.48
C LEU A 51 10.54 20.65 6.69
N TRP A 52 9.80 20.42 5.61
CA TRP A 52 8.36 20.13 5.68
C TRP A 52 8.02 18.68 5.37
N GLY A 53 8.97 17.94 4.79
CA GLY A 53 8.74 16.60 4.26
C GLY A 53 8.16 16.61 2.84
N PRO A 54 8.21 15.45 2.15
CA PRO A 54 7.63 15.28 0.83
C PRO A 54 6.13 15.04 0.91
N ALA A 55 5.35 15.81 0.15
CA ALA A 55 3.93 15.58 -0.09
C ALA A 55 3.70 14.44 -1.08
N ALA A 56 4.49 14.41 -2.16
CA ALA A 56 4.52 13.34 -3.13
C ALA A 56 5.90 13.27 -3.80
N LYS A 57 6.32 12.09 -4.22
CA LYS A 57 7.59 11.81 -4.89
C LYS A 57 7.35 11.35 -6.34
N PRO A 58 8.35 11.45 -7.24
CA PRO A 58 8.27 10.84 -8.55
C PRO A 58 7.85 9.37 -8.48
N GLY A 59 6.84 8.99 -9.26
CA GLY A 59 6.23 7.66 -9.26
C GLY A 59 5.02 7.51 -8.33
N ASP A 60 4.82 8.42 -7.37
CA ASP A 60 3.64 8.37 -6.51
C ASP A 60 2.37 8.69 -7.31
N GLN A 61 1.29 7.99 -7.00
CA GLN A 61 -0.04 8.35 -7.49
C GLN A 61 -0.55 9.59 -6.73
N ALA A 62 -1.11 10.54 -7.46
CA ALA A 62 -1.76 11.73 -6.92
C ALA A 62 -3.14 11.92 -7.55
N ARG A 63 -4.04 12.55 -6.80
CA ARG A 63 -5.36 12.96 -7.27
C ARG A 63 -5.46 14.47 -7.31
N ILE A 64 -5.96 15.01 -8.42
CA ILE A 64 -6.33 16.43 -8.50
C ILE A 64 -7.63 16.63 -7.72
N THR A 65 -7.57 17.43 -6.66
CA THR A 65 -8.70 17.66 -5.75
C THR A 65 -9.29 19.06 -5.85
N MET A 66 -8.56 20.02 -6.42
CA MET A 66 -9.09 21.35 -6.71
C MET A 66 -8.41 21.94 -7.93
N ILE A 67 -9.19 22.70 -8.71
CA ILE A 67 -8.71 23.47 -9.84
C ILE A 67 -9.25 24.90 -9.72
N ALA A 68 -8.37 25.88 -9.84
CA ALA A 68 -8.77 27.28 -9.93
C ALA A 68 -8.03 27.97 -11.07
N ILE A 69 -8.77 28.30 -12.13
CA ILE A 69 -8.28 29.15 -13.21
C ILE A 69 -8.31 30.60 -12.73
N LYS A 70 -7.14 31.23 -12.66
CA LYS A 70 -6.91 32.63 -12.32
C LYS A 70 -6.62 33.42 -13.60
N ASN A 71 -6.19 34.68 -13.45
CA ASN A 71 -5.97 35.57 -14.59
C ASN A 71 -4.83 35.04 -15.48
N ASP A 72 -3.67 34.79 -14.87
CA ASP A 72 -2.39 34.47 -15.51
C ASP A 72 -1.89 33.06 -15.17
N TYR A 73 -2.59 32.30 -14.32
CA TYR A 73 -2.21 30.92 -13.99
C TYR A 73 -3.40 30.01 -13.71
N ILE A 74 -3.17 28.70 -13.75
CA ILE A 74 -4.11 27.69 -13.27
C ILE A 74 -3.51 27.00 -12.04
N HIS A 75 -4.25 27.02 -10.95
CA HIS A 75 -3.89 26.38 -9.69
C HIS A 75 -4.49 24.98 -9.60
N PHE A 76 -3.65 23.99 -9.29
CA PHE A 76 -4.06 22.60 -9.06
C PHE A 76 -3.65 22.15 -7.67
N GLU A 77 -4.61 21.75 -6.84
CA GLU A 77 -4.34 21.08 -5.57
C GLU A 77 -4.28 19.57 -5.77
N LEU A 78 -3.25 18.95 -5.19
CA LEU A 78 -3.07 17.51 -5.14
C LEU A 78 -3.41 16.98 -3.75
N ASN A 79 -4.13 15.87 -3.70
CA ASN A 79 -4.41 15.12 -2.46
C ASN A 79 -4.97 15.99 -1.31
N GLY A 80 -5.90 16.90 -1.63
CA GLY A 80 -6.55 17.79 -0.66
C GLY A 80 -5.84 19.12 -0.43
N GLY A 81 -4.71 19.36 -1.11
CA GLY A 81 -3.96 20.61 -1.05
C GLY A 81 -3.09 20.77 0.21
N PRO A 82 -2.36 21.89 0.30
CA PRO A 82 -1.38 22.14 1.36
C PRO A 82 -1.99 22.44 2.74
N VAL A 83 -3.28 22.78 2.78
CA VAL A 83 -3.98 23.20 4.01
C VAL A 83 -5.31 22.49 4.11
N ARG A 84 -5.60 21.90 5.29
CA ARG A 84 -6.88 21.24 5.54
C ARG A 84 -8.02 22.26 5.50
N LYS A 85 -8.89 22.16 4.49
CA LYS A 85 -10.17 22.89 4.44
C LYS A 85 -11.14 22.26 5.44
N GLN A 86 -11.11 22.73 6.69
CA GLN A 86 -12.08 22.30 7.71
C GLN A 86 -13.49 22.66 7.26
N LYS A 87 -14.42 21.71 7.32
CA LYS A 87 -15.83 22.02 7.11
C LYS A 87 -16.36 22.75 8.34
N TRP A 88 -17.24 23.73 8.15
CA TRP A 88 -17.71 24.63 9.21
C TRP A 88 -18.29 23.87 10.43
N TYR A 89 -18.97 22.74 10.20
CA TYR A 89 -19.56 21.92 11.26
C TYR A 89 -18.51 21.18 12.12
N GLN A 90 -17.30 20.97 11.63
CA GLN A 90 -16.18 20.41 12.43
C GLN A 90 -15.65 21.41 13.47
N ARG A 91 -16.09 22.68 13.41
CA ARG A 91 -15.76 23.72 14.38
C ARG A 91 -16.85 23.91 15.45
N ILE A 92 -17.98 23.22 15.35
CA ILE A 92 -19.03 23.31 16.36
C ILE A 92 -18.61 22.47 17.56
N GLN A 93 -18.26 23.15 18.65
CA GLN A 93 -18.06 22.55 19.96
C GLN A 93 -19.32 22.81 20.79
N ILE A 94 -19.97 21.75 21.26
CA ILE A 94 -21.07 21.88 22.21
C ILE A 94 -20.44 21.85 23.60
N GLN A 95 -20.51 22.97 24.32
CA GLN A 95 -20.00 23.06 25.68
C GLN A 95 -21.04 22.48 26.65
N GLY A 96 -20.79 21.27 27.14
CA GLY A 96 -21.53 20.65 28.24
C GLY A 96 -20.85 20.85 29.59
N ALA A 97 -21.54 20.48 30.68
CA ALA A 97 -21.08 20.64 32.07
C ALA A 97 -19.78 19.87 32.43
N GLY A 98 -19.23 19.07 31.51
CA GLY A 98 -17.99 18.30 31.67
C GLY A 98 -16.86 18.67 30.71
N GLY A 99 -16.96 19.79 29.97
CA GLY A 99 -15.95 20.24 29.00
C GLY A 99 -16.46 20.24 27.55
N SER A 100 -15.67 20.85 26.65
CA SER A 100 -15.96 20.89 25.22
C SER A 100 -15.43 19.63 24.53
N THR A 101 -16.33 18.79 24.01
CA THR A 101 -15.97 17.67 23.14
C THR A 101 -16.39 17.98 21.71
N PRO A 102 -15.49 17.90 20.71
CA PRO A 102 -15.86 18.01 19.30
C PRO A 102 -16.90 16.95 18.91
N VAL A 103 -17.94 17.33 18.17
CA VAL A 103 -19.05 16.44 17.78
C VAL A 103 -18.66 15.48 16.64
N ALA A 104 -17.59 15.78 15.90
CA ALA A 104 -17.17 14.97 14.75
C ALA A 104 -15.99 14.04 15.11
N PRO A 105 -15.97 12.79 14.62
CA PRO A 105 -14.78 11.94 14.67
C PRO A 105 -13.62 12.69 14.00
N SER A 106 -12.52 12.88 14.73
CA SER A 106 -11.29 13.35 14.13
C SER A 106 -10.69 12.20 13.31
N ASP A 107 -10.79 12.27 11.98
CA ASP A 107 -10.03 11.35 11.13
C ASP A 107 -8.53 11.54 11.43
N SER A 108 -7.93 10.55 12.09
CA SER A 108 -6.49 10.53 12.37
C SER A 108 -5.65 10.42 11.08
N ASN A 109 -6.28 9.99 9.97
CA ASN A 109 -5.70 10.03 8.62
C ASN A 109 -5.67 11.45 7.98
N ALA A 110 -6.27 12.46 8.62
CA ALA A 110 -6.37 13.82 8.07
C ALA A 110 -5.15 14.71 8.38
N ASN A 111 -3.94 14.19 8.18
CA ASN A 111 -2.78 15.06 7.93
C ASN A 111 -2.93 15.60 6.51
N ALA A 112 -3.03 16.93 6.35
CA ALA A 112 -2.94 17.57 5.03
C ALA A 112 -1.52 17.38 4.48
N ARG A 113 -1.28 16.21 3.87
CA ARG A 113 -0.03 15.83 3.20
C ARG A 113 -0.05 16.21 1.72
N GLY A 114 -1.09 16.92 1.27
CA GLY A 114 -1.23 17.39 -0.10
C GLY A 114 -0.29 18.55 -0.41
N SER A 115 -0.24 18.91 -1.68
CA SER A 115 0.54 20.05 -2.19
C SER A 115 -0.21 20.68 -3.35
N PHE A 116 0.42 21.59 -4.08
CA PHE A 116 -0.17 22.19 -5.26
C PHE A 116 0.88 22.51 -6.32
N VAL A 117 0.41 22.68 -7.56
CA VAL A 117 1.18 23.28 -8.64
C VAL A 117 0.39 24.40 -9.30
N ASP A 118 1.05 25.53 -9.53
CA ASP A 118 0.54 26.63 -10.33
C ASP A 118 1.18 26.61 -11.71
N ILE A 119 0.36 26.56 -12.76
CA ILE A 119 0.81 26.63 -14.15
C ILE A 119 0.67 28.09 -14.61
N TYR A 120 1.79 28.80 -14.73
CA TYR A 120 1.83 30.21 -15.10
C TYR A 120 1.95 30.40 -16.61
N PHE A 121 1.21 31.41 -17.10
CA PHE A 121 1.23 31.93 -18.46
C PHE A 121 1.70 33.38 -18.42
N ASP A 122 2.15 33.94 -19.55
CA ASP A 122 2.78 35.25 -19.53
C ASP A 122 1.82 36.41 -19.24
N HIS A 123 0.61 36.37 -19.79
CA HIS A 123 -0.36 37.48 -19.66
C HIS A 123 -1.70 36.99 -19.14
N TYR A 124 -2.26 35.98 -19.81
CA TYR A 124 -3.53 35.38 -19.44
C TYR A 124 -3.49 33.88 -19.73
N VAL A 125 -4.36 33.12 -19.07
CA VAL A 125 -4.58 31.71 -19.41
C VAL A 125 -5.22 31.63 -20.81
N PRO A 126 -4.52 31.09 -21.83
CA PRO A 126 -5.03 31.07 -23.20
C PRO A 126 -6.15 30.04 -23.38
N GLU A 127 -6.85 30.10 -24.51
CA GLU A 127 -7.73 29.00 -24.91
C GLU A 127 -6.88 27.74 -25.13
N MET A 128 -7.30 26.62 -24.55
CA MET A 128 -6.67 25.33 -24.75
C MET A 128 -7.63 24.20 -24.39
N THR A 129 -7.39 23.02 -24.94
CA THR A 129 -8.14 21.81 -24.61
C THR A 129 -7.57 21.13 -23.35
N GLY A 130 -8.36 20.23 -22.75
CA GLY A 130 -7.88 19.39 -21.64
C GLY A 130 -6.61 18.59 -21.98
N PRO A 131 -6.54 17.90 -23.13
CA PRO A 131 -5.33 17.24 -23.59
C PRO A 131 -4.12 18.16 -23.76
N GLU A 132 -4.30 19.36 -24.34
CA GLU A 132 -3.21 20.35 -24.44
C GLU A 132 -2.70 20.76 -23.06
N LEU A 133 -3.59 21.00 -22.10
CA LEU A 133 -3.20 21.31 -20.73
C LEU A 133 -2.46 20.14 -20.05
N LYS A 134 -2.88 18.89 -20.29
CA LYS A 134 -2.15 17.70 -19.82
C LYS A 134 -0.72 17.67 -20.37
N GLN A 135 -0.53 18.04 -21.64
CA GLN A 135 0.80 18.16 -22.24
C GLN A 135 1.65 19.24 -21.57
N VAL A 136 1.08 20.42 -21.30
CA VAL A 136 1.77 21.50 -20.57
C VAL A 136 2.21 21.03 -19.18
N MET A 137 1.38 20.23 -18.50
CA MET A 137 1.66 19.70 -17.16
C MET A 137 2.64 18.51 -17.14
N ARG A 138 3.05 17.98 -18.30
CA ARG A 138 3.95 16.81 -18.38
C ARG A 138 5.26 16.91 -17.59
N PRO A 139 5.89 18.08 -17.36
CA PRO A 139 7.08 18.15 -16.50
C PRO A 139 6.80 17.79 -15.03
N VAL A 140 5.56 17.92 -14.56
CA VAL A 140 5.18 17.68 -13.15
C VAL A 140 4.30 16.46 -12.94
N LEU A 141 3.38 16.19 -13.86
CA LEU A 141 2.38 15.14 -13.73
C LEU A 141 2.27 14.33 -15.02
N ASP A 142 2.08 13.03 -14.88
CA ASP A 142 1.76 12.11 -15.96
C ASP A 142 0.31 11.62 -15.82
N PHE A 143 -0.49 11.85 -16.86
CA PHE A 143 -1.89 11.46 -16.92
C PHE A 143 -2.14 10.20 -17.76
N ASP A 144 -1.11 9.70 -18.46
CA ASP A 144 -1.23 8.58 -19.38
C ASP A 144 -0.54 7.31 -18.83
N SER A 145 0.11 7.41 -17.66
CA SER A 145 0.69 6.25 -16.97
C SER A 145 -0.41 5.29 -16.50
N LYS A 146 -0.28 4.03 -16.93
CA LYS A 146 -1.17 2.94 -16.50
C LYS A 146 -0.88 2.56 -15.05
N SER A 147 -1.93 2.21 -14.31
CA SER A 147 -1.74 1.56 -13.01
C SER A 147 -1.04 0.21 -13.16
N PRO A 148 -0.35 -0.29 -12.12
CA PRO A 148 0.26 -1.63 -12.16
C PRO A 148 -0.74 -2.72 -12.57
N LEU A 149 -1.98 -2.62 -12.09
CA LEU A 149 -3.06 -3.53 -12.49
C LEU A 149 -3.39 -3.38 -13.98
N GLU A 150 -3.58 -2.16 -14.50
CA GLU A 150 -3.88 -1.98 -15.93
C GLU A 150 -2.75 -2.46 -16.84
N ALA A 151 -1.50 -2.19 -16.46
CA ALA A 151 -0.32 -2.69 -17.17
C ALA A 151 -0.29 -4.22 -17.18
N TYR A 152 -0.58 -4.85 -16.04
CA TYR A 152 -0.69 -6.30 -15.90
C TYR A 152 -1.86 -6.90 -16.70
N LEU A 153 -3.02 -6.25 -16.68
CA LEU A 153 -4.20 -6.68 -17.44
C LEU A 153 -3.99 -6.65 -18.96
N ASP A 154 -2.97 -5.94 -19.45
CA ASP A 154 -2.59 -5.94 -20.86
C ASP A 154 -1.62 -7.07 -21.23
N THR A 155 -0.97 -7.71 -20.25
CA THR A 155 -0.08 -8.87 -20.49
C THR A 155 -0.79 -10.22 -20.36
N VAL A 156 -1.96 -10.27 -19.72
CA VAL A 156 -2.70 -11.53 -19.48
C VAL A 156 -3.73 -11.83 -20.59
N PRO A 157 -4.00 -13.12 -20.89
CA PRO A 157 -5.06 -13.52 -21.81
C PRO A 157 -6.46 -12.95 -21.46
N PRO A 158 -7.35 -12.74 -22.44
CA PRO A 158 -8.67 -12.14 -22.22
C PRO A 158 -9.50 -12.84 -21.14
N LYS A 159 -9.49 -14.19 -21.11
CA LYS A 159 -10.22 -14.97 -20.11
C LYS A 159 -9.78 -14.67 -18.67
N ILE A 160 -8.48 -14.46 -18.45
CA ILE A 160 -7.91 -14.11 -17.15
C ILE A 160 -8.22 -12.65 -16.83
N LYS A 161 -8.09 -11.75 -17.82
CA LYS A 161 -8.43 -10.34 -17.70
C LYS A 161 -9.86 -10.16 -17.20
N ASP A 162 -10.81 -10.90 -17.78
CA ASP A 162 -12.22 -10.87 -17.39
C ASP A 162 -12.43 -11.45 -15.98
N ALA A 163 -11.75 -12.55 -15.64
CA ALA A 163 -11.85 -13.12 -14.30
C ALA A 163 -11.30 -12.17 -13.22
N ILE A 164 -10.15 -11.53 -13.43
CA ILE A 164 -9.58 -10.53 -12.52
C ILE A 164 -10.55 -9.35 -12.34
N LYS A 165 -11.09 -8.80 -13.43
CA LYS A 165 -12.06 -7.69 -13.37
C LYS A 165 -13.34 -8.04 -12.61
N ASN A 166 -13.78 -9.30 -12.69
CA ASN A 166 -14.97 -9.79 -12.01
C ASN A 166 -14.67 -10.38 -10.61
N HIS A 167 -13.44 -10.22 -10.09
CA HIS A 167 -13.02 -10.77 -8.81
C HIS A 167 -13.23 -12.29 -8.69
N HIS A 168 -13.01 -13.01 -9.79
CA HIS A 168 -13.14 -14.46 -9.88
C HIS A 168 -11.77 -15.12 -10.03
N VAL A 169 -11.60 -16.25 -9.34
CA VAL A 169 -10.40 -17.09 -9.46
C VAL A 169 -10.69 -18.25 -10.40
N LEU A 170 -9.77 -18.53 -11.32
CA LEU A 170 -9.86 -19.68 -12.22
C LEU A 170 -8.77 -20.70 -11.87
N VAL A 171 -9.06 -21.99 -12.07
CA VAL A 171 -8.05 -23.04 -11.97
C VAL A 171 -7.00 -22.84 -13.06
N GLY A 172 -5.72 -22.86 -12.68
CA GLY A 172 -4.58 -22.55 -13.54
C GLY A 172 -4.10 -21.10 -13.49
N MET A 173 -4.75 -20.20 -12.74
CA MET A 173 -4.18 -18.88 -12.43
C MET A 173 -2.95 -19.02 -11.55
N ASN A 174 -2.01 -18.07 -11.63
CA ASN A 174 -0.91 -18.00 -10.67
C ASN A 174 -1.27 -17.16 -9.43
N ARG A 175 -0.42 -17.17 -8.40
CA ARG A 175 -0.67 -16.42 -7.14
C ARG A 175 -0.87 -14.93 -7.36
N GLU A 176 -0.12 -14.34 -8.28
CA GLU A 176 -0.22 -12.93 -8.62
C GLU A 176 -1.59 -12.58 -9.24
N MET A 177 -2.08 -13.39 -10.19
CA MET A 177 -3.42 -13.24 -10.77
C MET A 177 -4.50 -13.32 -9.70
N VAL A 178 -4.38 -14.24 -8.75
CA VAL A 178 -5.32 -14.37 -7.63
C VAL A 178 -5.28 -13.13 -6.73
N MET A 179 -4.09 -12.59 -6.45
CA MET A 179 -3.96 -11.34 -5.69
C MET A 179 -4.57 -10.15 -6.42
N TYR A 180 -4.42 -10.04 -7.74
CA TYR A 180 -5.10 -9.00 -8.52
C TYR A 180 -6.62 -9.18 -8.54
N ALA A 181 -7.11 -10.42 -8.56
CA ALA A 181 -8.55 -10.71 -8.56
C ALA A 181 -9.21 -10.49 -7.19
N LYS A 182 -8.61 -11.00 -6.10
CA LYS A 182 -9.24 -11.07 -4.77
C LYS A 182 -8.50 -10.29 -3.68
N GLY A 183 -7.34 -9.72 -3.97
CA GLY A 183 -6.47 -9.08 -2.98
C GLY A 183 -5.65 -10.09 -2.18
N ARG A 184 -4.99 -9.59 -1.12
CA ARG A 184 -4.21 -10.43 -0.20
C ARG A 184 -5.14 -11.39 0.54
N PRO A 185 -4.76 -12.67 0.68
CA PRO A 185 -5.60 -13.64 1.38
C PRO A 185 -5.74 -13.27 2.86
N PRO A 186 -6.96 -13.19 3.40
CA PRO A 186 -7.19 -12.99 4.83
C PRO A 186 -6.58 -14.11 5.68
N LYS A 187 -6.69 -15.35 5.19
CA LYS A 187 -6.16 -16.54 5.84
C LYS A 187 -5.45 -17.44 4.84
N LYS A 188 -4.34 -18.02 5.28
CA LYS A 188 -3.47 -18.89 4.49
C LYS A 188 -3.08 -20.11 5.31
N LEU A 189 -3.25 -21.30 4.74
CA LEU A 189 -2.86 -22.58 5.31
C LEU A 189 -1.82 -23.23 4.39
N ARG A 190 -0.85 -23.93 4.99
CA ARG A 190 0.12 -24.74 4.26
C ARG A 190 -0.02 -26.17 4.75
N GLU A 191 -0.05 -27.09 3.80
CA GLU A 191 -0.22 -28.50 4.05
C GLU A 191 0.80 -29.25 3.19
N HIS A 192 1.48 -30.22 3.79
CA HIS A 192 2.39 -31.12 3.10
C HIS A 192 1.74 -32.50 3.12
N ALA A 193 1.37 -33.02 1.95
CA ALA A 193 0.71 -34.32 1.83
C ALA A 193 1.20 -35.02 0.56
N ASP A 194 1.48 -36.32 0.65
CA ASP A 194 1.90 -37.16 -0.48
C ASP A 194 3.09 -36.57 -1.27
N GLU A 195 4.08 -36.02 -0.56
CA GLU A 195 5.28 -35.37 -1.14
C GLU A 195 4.99 -34.10 -1.95
N VAL A 196 3.76 -33.56 -1.88
CA VAL A 196 3.34 -32.33 -2.54
C VAL A 196 3.04 -31.24 -1.50
N ASP A 197 3.56 -30.04 -1.78
CA ASP A 197 3.34 -28.84 -0.99
C ASP A 197 2.10 -28.11 -1.49
N TYR A 198 1.06 -28.09 -0.66
CA TYR A 198 -0.16 -27.36 -0.90
C TYR A 198 -0.19 -26.07 -0.09
N GLU A 199 -0.71 -25.03 -0.72
CA GLU A 199 -1.03 -23.79 -0.03
C GLU A 199 -2.47 -23.43 -0.30
N GLU A 200 -3.26 -23.19 0.74
CA GLU A 200 -4.68 -22.87 0.61
C GLU A 200 -4.95 -21.45 1.12
N TRP A 201 -5.51 -20.63 0.25
CA TRP A 201 -5.94 -19.26 0.55
C TRP A 201 -7.44 -19.27 0.75
N ILE A 202 -7.89 -18.67 1.85
CA ILE A 202 -9.30 -18.64 2.22
C ILE A 202 -9.75 -17.19 2.18
N TYR A 203 -10.74 -16.91 1.33
CA TYR A 203 -11.34 -15.59 1.16
C TYR A 203 -12.80 -15.60 1.63
N GLY A 204 -13.16 -14.62 2.44
CA GLY A 204 -14.50 -14.50 3.03
C GLY A 204 -14.61 -15.20 4.39
N GLU A 205 -15.69 -14.87 5.11
CA GLU A 205 -16.05 -15.48 6.39
C GLU A 205 -17.57 -15.74 6.42
N PRO A 206 -18.03 -16.85 7.02
CA PRO A 206 -19.45 -17.10 7.20
C PRO A 206 -20.15 -15.95 7.94
N PRO A 207 -21.40 -15.61 7.60
CA PRO A 207 -22.32 -16.35 6.72
C PRO A 207 -22.19 -16.01 5.23
N GLN A 208 -21.18 -15.23 4.79
CA GLN A 208 -20.98 -14.92 3.38
C GLN A 208 -20.37 -16.10 2.61
N ASP A 209 -20.33 -16.00 1.28
CA ASP A 209 -19.62 -16.96 0.44
C ASP A 209 -18.14 -17.03 0.86
N VAL A 210 -17.61 -18.24 0.95
CA VAL A 210 -16.20 -18.50 1.28
C VAL A 210 -15.53 -19.23 0.12
N ASP A 211 -14.47 -18.64 -0.43
CA ASP A 211 -13.64 -19.25 -1.48
C ASP A 211 -12.37 -19.86 -0.87
N PHE A 212 -12.16 -21.14 -1.11
CA PHE A 212 -10.95 -21.90 -0.78
C PHE A 212 -10.16 -22.12 -2.06
N VAL A 213 -9.02 -21.45 -2.18
CA VAL A 213 -8.15 -21.49 -3.35
C VAL A 213 -6.89 -22.26 -2.99
N ARG A 214 -6.77 -23.49 -3.50
CA ARG A 214 -5.62 -24.36 -3.27
C ARG A 214 -4.63 -24.26 -4.42
N PHE A 215 -3.38 -23.99 -4.06
CA PHE A 215 -2.23 -23.89 -4.94
C PHE A 215 -1.36 -25.13 -4.83
N VAL A 216 -0.74 -25.48 -5.94
CA VAL A 216 0.42 -26.39 -6.02
C VAL A 216 1.53 -25.61 -6.70
N GLY A 217 2.64 -25.38 -5.99
CA GLY A 217 3.65 -24.41 -6.43
C GLY A 217 3.07 -23.00 -6.57
N ASP A 218 3.14 -22.43 -7.78
CA ASP A 218 2.60 -21.10 -8.10
C ASP A 218 1.21 -21.13 -8.77
N GLU A 219 0.71 -22.30 -9.20
CA GLU A 219 -0.57 -22.41 -9.93
C GLU A 219 -1.73 -22.85 -9.01
N VAL A 220 -2.93 -22.30 -9.26
CA VAL A 220 -4.18 -22.74 -8.64
C VAL A 220 -4.55 -24.12 -9.17
N ALA A 221 -4.55 -25.12 -8.30
CA ALA A 221 -4.93 -26.49 -8.63
C ALA A 221 -6.41 -26.78 -8.35
N ARG A 222 -7.03 -26.07 -7.39
CA ARG A 222 -8.43 -26.26 -7.04
C ARG A 222 -9.04 -24.99 -6.47
N VAL A 223 -10.28 -24.70 -6.86
CA VAL A 223 -11.10 -23.68 -6.20
C VAL A 223 -12.37 -24.32 -5.69
N GLU A 224 -12.66 -24.12 -4.42
CA GLU A 224 -13.90 -24.55 -3.78
C GLU A 224 -14.63 -23.34 -3.22
N THR A 225 -15.89 -23.14 -3.61
CA THR A 225 -16.72 -22.05 -3.11
C THR A 225 -17.85 -22.62 -2.27
N MET A 226 -17.91 -22.21 -1.01
CA MET A 226 -19.00 -22.49 -0.09
C MET A 226 -19.98 -21.31 -0.14
N LYS A 227 -21.14 -21.52 -0.74
CA LYS A 227 -22.19 -20.50 -0.85
C LYS A 227 -22.93 -20.31 0.47
N VAL A 228 -23.49 -19.11 0.68
CA VAL A 228 -24.35 -18.81 1.86
C VAL A 228 -25.43 -19.88 2.10
N GLY A 229 -25.98 -20.46 1.03
CA GLY A 229 -26.99 -21.52 1.09
C GLY A 229 -26.47 -22.92 1.45
N GLY A 230 -25.19 -23.07 1.81
CA GLY A 230 -24.54 -24.35 2.10
C GLY A 230 -24.20 -25.19 0.86
N GLN A 231 -24.46 -24.66 -0.34
CA GLN A 231 -24.05 -25.30 -1.58
C GLN A 231 -22.54 -25.19 -1.77
N LYS A 232 -21.91 -26.31 -2.13
CA LYS A 232 -20.47 -26.44 -2.35
C LYS A 232 -20.19 -26.61 -3.84
N GLU A 233 -19.51 -25.64 -4.43
CA GLU A 233 -19.06 -25.68 -5.82
C GLU A 233 -17.56 -26.00 -5.84
N ILE A 234 -17.16 -27.10 -6.50
CA ILE A 234 -15.76 -27.53 -6.59
C ILE A 234 -15.31 -27.47 -8.05
N ARG A 235 -14.21 -26.78 -8.31
CA ARG A 235 -13.57 -26.69 -9.62
C ARG A 235 -12.13 -27.19 -9.51
N THR A 236 -11.80 -28.17 -10.34
CA THR A 236 -10.47 -28.80 -10.41
C THR A 236 -9.94 -28.92 -11.84
N GLU A 237 -10.81 -28.78 -12.84
CA GLU A 237 -10.40 -28.80 -14.25
C GLU A 237 -9.67 -27.50 -14.60
N ARG A 238 -8.53 -27.61 -15.29
CA ARG A 238 -7.73 -26.45 -15.71
C ARG A 238 -8.55 -25.59 -16.66
N GLU A 239 -8.90 -24.38 -16.23
CA GLU A 239 -9.72 -23.46 -17.01
C GLU A 239 -8.87 -22.53 -17.89
N VAL A 240 -7.56 -22.47 -17.65
CA VAL A 240 -6.64 -21.52 -18.29
C VAL A 240 -5.34 -22.21 -18.71
N GLU A 241 -4.97 -22.06 -19.99
CA GLU A 241 -3.64 -22.39 -20.49
C GLU A 241 -2.76 -21.14 -20.47
N LEU A 242 -1.78 -21.11 -19.57
CA LEU A 242 -0.79 -20.03 -19.50
C LEU A 242 0.42 -20.43 -20.36
N PRO A 243 0.88 -19.58 -21.30
CA PRO A 243 2.17 -19.81 -21.94
C PRO A 243 3.27 -19.67 -20.89
N ALA A 244 4.23 -20.59 -20.88
CA ALA A 244 5.28 -20.72 -19.85
C ALA A 244 6.08 -19.43 -19.57
N ALA A 245 6.06 -18.46 -20.48
CA ALA A 245 6.75 -17.19 -20.34
C ALA A 245 6.10 -16.20 -19.34
N VAL A 246 4.83 -16.35 -18.96
CA VAL A 246 4.17 -15.45 -17.99
C VAL A 246 4.43 -15.87 -16.54
N ALA A 247 4.90 -17.10 -16.32
CA ALA A 247 5.18 -17.68 -15.01
C ALA A 247 6.61 -17.43 -14.49
N ALA A 248 7.45 -16.72 -15.25
CA ALA A 248 8.86 -16.51 -14.92
C ALA A 248 9.26 -15.04 -15.09
N SER A 249 8.84 -14.19 -14.16
CA SER A 249 9.51 -12.91 -13.89
C SER A 249 9.56 -12.68 -12.37
N GLY A 250 10.06 -13.69 -11.67
CA GLY A 250 10.20 -13.71 -10.22
C GLY A 250 11.21 -14.75 -9.76
N ASP A 251 12.29 -14.93 -10.52
CA ASP A 251 13.58 -15.46 -10.03
C ASP A 251 14.57 -15.43 -11.20
N GLN A 252 15.12 -14.24 -11.46
CA GLN A 252 16.47 -14.16 -12.01
C GLN A 252 17.39 -14.29 -10.80
N PRO A 253 18.25 -15.33 -10.69
CA PRO A 253 19.33 -15.29 -9.71
C PRO A 253 20.15 -14.05 -10.02
N VAL A 254 20.10 -13.08 -9.12
CA VAL A 254 20.93 -11.89 -9.20
C VAL A 254 22.35 -12.41 -9.06
N ASP A 255 23.06 -12.50 -10.17
CA ASP A 255 24.47 -12.83 -10.21
C ASP A 255 25.18 -11.71 -9.43
N GLN A 256 25.43 -11.99 -8.15
CA GLN A 256 25.94 -10.99 -7.23
C GLN A 256 27.35 -10.66 -7.70
N PRO A 257 27.63 -9.43 -8.14
CA PRO A 257 28.98 -9.10 -8.57
C PRO A 257 29.91 -9.37 -7.40
N VAL A 258 30.97 -10.13 -7.65
CA VAL A 258 32.02 -10.59 -6.71
C VAL A 258 32.76 -9.47 -5.97
N ASN A 259 32.32 -8.21 -6.09
CA ASN A 259 32.87 -7.04 -5.43
C ASN A 259 31.77 -6.16 -4.80
N ALA A 260 30.97 -6.73 -3.90
CA ALA A 260 30.23 -5.92 -2.93
C ALA A 260 31.21 -5.39 -1.86
N PRO A 261 31.28 -4.07 -1.60
CA PRO A 261 32.22 -3.53 -0.61
C PRO A 261 31.83 -4.02 0.79
N THR A 262 32.72 -4.78 1.43
CA THR A 262 32.53 -5.26 2.80
C THR A 262 32.68 -4.12 3.80
N LEU A 263 31.88 -4.09 4.87
CA LEU A 263 32.02 -3.20 6.04
C LEU A 263 33.31 -3.46 6.88
N ARG A 264 34.28 -4.19 6.35
CA ARG A 264 35.53 -4.56 7.04
C ARG A 264 36.48 -3.37 7.08
N ARG A 265 37.17 -3.19 8.20
CA ARG A 265 38.33 -2.28 8.25
C ARG A 265 39.56 -3.02 7.68
N PRO A 266 40.51 -2.33 7.05
CA PRO A 266 41.74 -2.95 6.58
C PRO A 266 42.48 -3.64 7.74
N GLY A 267 42.74 -4.96 7.63
CA GLY A 267 43.56 -5.74 8.56
C GLY A 267 42.86 -6.86 9.37
N GLU A 268 41.64 -7.28 9.01
CA GLU A 268 40.92 -8.35 9.72
C GLU A 268 40.92 -9.67 8.94
N ASP A 269 41.77 -10.63 9.37
CA ASP A 269 41.91 -11.96 8.74
C ASP A 269 40.77 -12.92 9.12
N MET A 270 40.44 -13.84 8.21
CA MET A 270 39.47 -14.92 8.44
C MET A 270 40.08 -16.07 9.26
N PRO A 271 39.34 -16.71 10.18
CA PRO A 271 39.73 -18.02 10.67
C PRO A 271 39.56 -19.08 9.57
N GLU A 272 40.59 -19.91 9.41
CA GLU A 272 40.62 -21.07 8.51
C GLU A 272 39.50 -22.07 8.87
N SER A 273 38.70 -22.43 7.88
CA SER A 273 37.69 -23.48 8.01
C SER A 273 38.28 -24.83 7.62
N ASP A 274 38.57 -25.68 8.60
CA ASP A 274 38.99 -27.06 8.38
C ASP A 274 37.74 -27.97 8.36
N PRO A 275 37.50 -28.81 7.33
CA PRO A 275 36.26 -29.57 7.19
C PRO A 275 36.43 -31.02 7.64
N ALA A 276 36.19 -31.34 8.92
CA ALA A 276 35.89 -32.72 9.32
C ALA A 276 35.24 -32.83 10.70
N THR A 277 34.24 -33.72 10.78
CA THR A 277 33.63 -34.35 11.96
C THR A 277 32.70 -33.51 12.84
N GLY A 278 31.43 -33.93 12.85
CA GLY A 278 30.40 -33.43 13.74
C GLY A 278 30.40 -34.04 15.14
N ILE A 279 29.41 -33.57 15.91
CA ILE A 279 28.95 -34.03 17.24
C ILE A 279 29.71 -33.41 18.44
N ASN A 280 29.22 -32.27 18.97
CA ASN A 280 28.50 -32.15 20.26
C ASN A 280 28.62 -30.77 20.96
N LYS A 281 27.45 -30.33 21.47
CA LYS A 281 27.20 -29.58 22.74
C LYS A 281 27.70 -28.12 22.86
N THR A 282 26.77 -27.19 22.65
CA THR A 282 26.84 -25.84 23.21
C THR A 282 26.60 -25.86 24.73
N PRO A 283 27.42 -25.18 25.56
CA PRO A 283 27.08 -24.89 26.95
C PRO A 283 26.15 -23.67 27.04
N PRO A 284 25.24 -23.59 28.03
CA PRO A 284 24.31 -22.46 28.14
C PRO A 284 25.03 -21.21 28.63
N VAL A 285 24.79 -20.08 27.97
CA VAL A 285 25.25 -18.76 28.38
C VAL A 285 24.39 -18.28 29.56
N ALA A 286 25.04 -17.93 30.68
CA ALA A 286 24.40 -17.36 31.86
C ALA A 286 23.88 -15.94 31.60
N ARG A 287 22.67 -15.64 32.09
CA ARG A 287 22.04 -14.31 32.05
C ARG A 287 22.62 -13.42 33.17
N PRO A 288 22.92 -12.12 32.93
CA PRO A 288 23.44 -11.24 33.97
C PRO A 288 22.36 -10.85 35.00
N PRO A 289 22.75 -10.56 36.27
CA PRO A 289 21.80 -10.35 37.36
C PRO A 289 21.16 -8.96 37.33
N SER A 290 19.85 -8.91 37.57
CA SER A 290 19.08 -7.69 37.80
C SER A 290 19.35 -7.15 39.21
N LYS A 291 19.66 -5.85 39.31
CA LYS A 291 19.71 -5.11 40.57
C LYS A 291 18.30 -4.64 40.93
N ASP A 292 17.78 -5.09 42.07
CA ASP A 292 16.69 -4.42 42.77
C ASP A 292 17.25 -3.70 44.02
N PRO A 293 16.84 -2.45 44.30
CA PRO A 293 17.13 -1.81 45.58
C PRO A 293 15.94 -1.93 46.55
N GLY A 294 16.25 -2.46 47.74
CA GLY A 294 15.75 -1.95 49.02
C GLY A 294 14.32 -2.33 49.44
N GLY A 295 14.21 -3.19 50.47
CA GLY A 295 12.95 -3.63 51.04
C GLY A 295 12.38 -2.74 52.15
N ASN A 296 11.16 -3.07 52.59
CA ASN A 296 10.78 -2.95 53.98
C ASN A 296 9.68 -3.97 54.34
N SER A 297 9.71 -4.35 55.60
CA SER A 297 9.13 -5.51 56.29
C SER A 297 7.66 -5.35 56.68
N GLY A 298 6.92 -6.47 56.79
CA GLY A 298 5.69 -6.54 57.59
C GLY A 298 4.76 -7.72 57.25
N PRO A 299 4.40 -8.64 58.18
CA PRO A 299 3.90 -9.97 57.86
C PRO A 299 2.38 -10.12 57.99
N ASN A 300 1.77 -11.00 57.18
CA ASN A 300 0.70 -11.85 57.71
C ASN A 300 0.58 -13.19 56.94
N LYS A 301 0.56 -14.28 57.70
CA LYS A 301 0.27 -15.65 57.24
C LYS A 301 -1.25 -15.85 57.17
N LEU A 302 -1.68 -16.76 56.30
CA LEU A 302 -2.77 -17.76 56.43
C LEU A 302 -3.17 -18.18 54.99
N ALA A 303 -2.73 -19.34 54.49
CA ALA A 303 -3.33 -20.67 54.62
C ALA A 303 -4.19 -21.06 53.41
N VAL A 304 -3.66 -22.00 52.62
CA VAL A 304 -4.28 -23.18 51.98
C VAL A 304 -5.77 -23.09 51.57
N SER A 305 -6.05 -23.24 50.27
CA SER A 305 -6.69 -24.45 49.72
C SER A 305 -6.81 -24.43 48.20
N SER A 306 -6.36 -25.52 47.60
CA SER A 306 -6.68 -26.02 46.26
C SER A 306 -8.18 -26.28 46.09
N THR A 307 -8.76 -25.87 44.96
CA THR A 307 -9.90 -26.58 44.38
C THR A 307 -9.91 -26.47 42.86
N ASP A 308 -9.85 -27.64 42.23
CA ASP A 308 -10.09 -27.95 40.83
C ASP A 308 -11.40 -27.36 40.28
N TRP A 309 -11.38 -26.94 39.01
CA TRP A 309 -12.58 -26.61 38.24
C TRP A 309 -12.69 -27.58 37.05
N HIS A 310 -13.71 -28.45 37.09
CA HIS A 310 -14.22 -29.19 35.95
C HIS A 310 -15.49 -28.49 35.40
N PRO A 311 -15.76 -28.58 34.08
CA PRO A 311 -16.86 -27.86 33.42
C PRO A 311 -18.21 -28.55 33.61
N ALA A 312 -19.29 -27.76 33.71
CA ALA A 312 -20.67 -28.23 33.70
C ALA A 312 -21.28 -28.18 32.28
N PRO A 313 -22.15 -29.15 31.90
CA PRO A 313 -22.69 -29.31 30.56
C PRO A 313 -24.01 -28.57 30.30
N PHE A 314 -24.31 -28.44 29.01
CA PHE A 314 -25.57 -28.01 28.39
C PHE A 314 -26.84 -28.68 28.95
N SER A 315 -27.96 -27.94 28.92
CA SER A 315 -29.30 -28.51 28.71
C SER A 315 -30.25 -27.48 28.09
N LEU A 316 -30.88 -27.93 26.98
CA LEU A 316 -32.15 -27.58 26.33
C LEU A 316 -32.61 -26.11 26.24
#